data_AF-A0A7C1U753-F1
#
_entry.id   AF-A0A7C1U753-F1
#
_cell.length_a   1.000
_cell.length_b   1.000
_cell.length_c   1.000
_cell.angle_alpha   90.00
_cell.angle_beta   90.00
_cell.angle_gamma   90.00
#
_symmetry.space_group_name_H-M   'P 1'
#
loop_
_entity.id
_entity.type
_entity.pdbx_description
1 polymer ?
#
loop_
_entity_poly.entity_id
_entity_poly.type
_entity_poly.pdbx_seq_one_letter_code
_entity_poly.pdbx_strand_id
1 'polypeptide(L)'
;MKIAYEKFADKAFVKFFRMTPEVISVMGLSNLQEFSDLGGKLNDYSQEGLRLRQQALEEVYAQHRHYDFDRLTDAEKLSYQVFEFFLQYLPFEPWAGLAGGDFKYYAYPVCHHDGAPVETFNLLVNFHEVHSLEDADNYIKRLGALPKMFKDIEQGLRHRHKLKLSPPKSALKIIISEMTDLIEDGFQKSELLTTFEQ
;
A
#
# COMPACT_ATOMS: atom_id res chain seq x y z
N MET A 1 -26.26 -20.92 0.07
CA MET A 1 -25.07 -21.77 -0.15
C MET A 1 -23.84 -20.89 0.07
N LYS A 2 -22.96 -21.18 1.04
CA LYS A 2 -21.70 -20.43 1.18
C LYS A 2 -20.84 -20.72 -0.06
N ILE A 3 -20.15 -19.70 -0.57
CA ILE A 3 -19.16 -19.89 -1.65
C ILE A 3 -18.02 -20.77 -1.11
N ALA A 4 -17.37 -21.54 -1.99
CA ALA A 4 -16.17 -22.31 -1.64
C ALA A 4 -15.11 -21.44 -0.95
N TYR A 5 -14.31 -22.01 -0.05
CA TYR A 5 -13.39 -21.25 0.78
C TYR A 5 -12.34 -20.50 -0.06
N GLU A 6 -11.75 -21.17 -1.05
CA GLU A 6 -10.78 -20.55 -1.95
C GLU A 6 -11.37 -19.35 -2.70
N LYS A 7 -12.59 -19.49 -3.23
CA LYS A 7 -13.28 -18.39 -3.92
C LYS A 7 -13.56 -17.20 -2.98
N PHE A 8 -13.74 -17.46 -1.69
CA PHE A 8 -13.84 -16.40 -0.70
C PHE A 8 -12.49 -15.71 -0.47
N ALA A 9 -11.42 -16.49 -0.28
CA ALA A 9 -10.07 -15.96 -0.09
C ALA A 9 -9.61 -15.13 -1.30
N ASP A 10 -9.81 -15.60 -2.52
CA ASP A 10 -9.50 -14.87 -3.77
C ASP A 10 -10.21 -13.51 -3.82
N LYS A 11 -11.50 -13.49 -3.51
CA LYS A 11 -12.29 -12.24 -3.47
C LYS A 11 -11.80 -11.28 -2.41
N ALA A 12 -11.34 -11.80 -1.27
CA ALA A 12 -10.78 -10.98 -0.21
C ALA A 12 -9.42 -10.38 -0.63
N PHE A 13 -8.55 -11.16 -1.29
CA PHE A 13 -7.30 -10.63 -1.86
C PHE A 13 -7.56 -9.55 -2.89
N VAL A 14 -8.50 -9.76 -3.82
CA VAL A 14 -8.91 -8.71 -4.78
C VAL A 14 -9.38 -7.46 -4.03
N LYS A 15 -10.20 -7.60 -2.97
CA LYS A 15 -10.63 -6.45 -2.15
C LYS A 15 -9.44 -5.69 -1.55
N PHE A 16 -8.48 -6.38 -0.94
CA PHE A 16 -7.31 -5.74 -0.33
C PHE A 16 -6.41 -5.07 -1.37
N PHE A 17 -6.13 -5.76 -2.47
CA PHE A 17 -5.32 -5.26 -3.56
C PHE A 17 -5.89 -4.01 -4.22
N ARG A 18 -7.22 -3.93 -4.37
CA ARG A 18 -7.87 -2.70 -4.88
C ARG A 18 -7.69 -1.49 -3.95
N MET A 19 -7.37 -1.71 -2.67
CA MET A 19 -7.05 -0.66 -1.70
C MET A 19 -5.56 -0.33 -1.65
N THR A 20 -4.73 -1.06 -2.41
CA THR A 20 -3.28 -0.86 -2.54
C THR A 20 -2.83 -0.80 -4.01
N PRO A 21 -3.25 0.22 -4.80
CA PRO A 21 -2.88 0.36 -6.21
C PRO A 21 -1.38 0.25 -6.51
N GLU A 22 -0.53 0.67 -5.58
CA GLU A 22 0.92 0.67 -5.77
C GLU A 22 1.49 -0.75 -5.72
N VAL A 23 1.02 -1.57 -4.77
CA VAL A 23 1.38 -2.99 -4.67
C VAL A 23 0.98 -3.74 -5.94
N ILE A 24 -0.20 -3.45 -6.49
CA ILE A 24 -0.66 -4.06 -7.75
C ILE A 24 0.33 -3.81 -8.89
N SER A 25 0.87 -2.60 -8.98
CA SER A 25 1.85 -2.27 -10.02
C SER A 25 3.21 -2.93 -9.76
N VAL A 26 3.71 -2.88 -8.54
CA VAL A 26 4.98 -3.56 -8.18
C VAL A 26 4.90 -5.07 -8.43
N MET A 27 3.74 -5.68 -8.20
CA MET A 27 3.52 -7.11 -8.45
C MET A 27 3.23 -7.47 -9.91
N GLY A 28 3.17 -6.50 -10.82
CA GLY A 28 2.85 -6.73 -12.23
C GLY A 28 1.40 -7.18 -12.49
N LEU A 29 0.49 -6.87 -11.58
CA LEU A 29 -0.92 -7.29 -11.62
C LEU A 29 -1.83 -6.30 -12.36
N SER A 30 -1.31 -5.14 -12.77
CA SER A 30 -2.08 -4.07 -13.44
C SER A 30 -2.80 -4.52 -14.72
N ASN A 31 -2.30 -5.56 -15.39
CA ASN A 31 -2.88 -6.10 -16.63
C ASN A 31 -4.11 -6.98 -16.43
N LEU A 32 -4.43 -7.34 -15.17
CA LEU A 32 -5.63 -8.11 -14.87
C LEU A 32 -6.87 -7.21 -14.92
N GLN A 33 -7.97 -7.74 -15.45
CA GLN A 33 -9.21 -7.00 -15.63
C GLN A 33 -9.75 -6.44 -14.32
N GLU A 34 -9.51 -7.14 -13.20
CA GLU A 34 -9.89 -6.76 -11.85
C GLU A 34 -9.15 -5.50 -11.34
N PHE A 35 -8.08 -5.06 -12.00
CA PHE A 35 -7.23 -3.97 -11.55
C PHE A 35 -6.92 -2.90 -12.61
N SER A 36 -7.46 -3.03 -13.83
CA SER A 36 -7.17 -2.13 -14.94
C SER A 36 -7.50 -0.66 -14.67
N ASP A 37 -8.46 -0.38 -13.77
CA ASP A 37 -8.83 0.99 -13.38
C ASP A 37 -7.90 1.62 -12.31
N LEU A 38 -6.83 0.94 -11.90
CA LEU A 38 -5.95 1.37 -10.81
C LEU A 38 -4.59 1.93 -11.26
N GLY A 39 -4.23 1.80 -12.54
CA GLY A 39 -2.89 2.13 -13.05
C GLY A 39 -2.43 3.56 -12.75
N GLY A 40 -3.35 4.54 -12.71
CA GLY A 40 -3.04 5.93 -12.38
C GLY A 40 -3.27 6.34 -10.92
N LYS A 41 -3.49 5.39 -10.01
CA LYS A 41 -3.82 5.66 -8.59
C LYS A 41 -2.61 5.40 -7.69
N LEU A 42 -2.56 6.14 -6.58
CA LEU A 42 -1.69 5.87 -5.42
C LEU A 42 -2.54 5.35 -4.25
N ASN A 43 -1.89 4.77 -3.24
CA ASN A 43 -2.58 4.38 -2.02
C ASN A 43 -3.18 5.61 -1.30
N ASP A 44 -4.29 5.41 -0.59
CA ASP A 44 -4.85 6.48 0.24
C ASP A 44 -4.11 6.56 1.59
N TYR A 45 -3.08 7.38 1.67
CA TYR A 45 -2.28 7.54 2.89
C TYR A 45 -2.99 8.31 4.02
N SER A 46 -4.22 8.76 3.80
CA SER A 46 -5.00 9.49 4.80
C SER A 46 -5.35 8.61 6.01
N GLN A 47 -5.72 9.26 7.13
CA GLN A 47 -6.26 8.56 8.30
C GLN A 47 -7.53 7.78 7.99
N GLU A 48 -8.35 8.30 7.06
CA GLU A 48 -9.56 7.61 6.62
C GLU A 48 -9.22 6.38 5.79
N GLY A 49 -8.25 6.47 4.88
CA GLY A 49 -7.74 5.31 4.15
C GLY A 49 -7.25 4.20 5.09
N LEU A 50 -6.50 4.56 6.14
CA LEU A 50 -6.08 3.61 7.18
C LEU A 50 -7.29 2.97 7.90
N ARG A 51 -8.29 3.79 8.27
CA ARG A 51 -9.52 3.31 8.94
C ARG A 51 -10.30 2.34 8.04
N LEU A 52 -10.47 2.66 6.76
CA LEU A 52 -11.20 1.82 5.82
C LEU A 52 -10.49 0.48 5.58
N ARG A 53 -9.16 0.47 5.55
CA ARG A 53 -8.36 -0.77 5.40
C ARG A 53 -8.46 -1.66 6.63
N GLN A 54 -8.40 -1.07 7.81
CA GLN A 54 -8.65 -1.79 9.07
C GLN A 54 -10.06 -2.40 9.10
N GLN A 55 -11.08 -1.62 8.73
CA GLN A 55 -12.46 -2.10 8.64
C GLN A 55 -12.59 -3.25 7.63
N ALA A 56 -11.92 -3.16 6.47
CA ALA A 56 -11.92 -4.22 5.48
C ALA A 56 -11.30 -5.52 6.01
N LEU A 57 -10.19 -5.45 6.78
CA LEU A 57 -9.60 -6.61 7.45
C LEU A 57 -10.59 -7.24 8.43
N GLU A 58 -11.21 -6.43 9.29
CA GLU A 58 -12.17 -6.90 10.31
C GLU A 58 -13.39 -7.58 9.67
N GLU A 59 -13.94 -6.98 8.61
CA GLU A 59 -15.06 -7.54 7.84
C GLU A 59 -14.71 -8.89 7.19
N VAL A 60 -13.53 -8.97 6.57
CA VAL A 60 -13.07 -10.20 5.91
C VAL A 60 -12.79 -11.27 6.95
N TYR A 61 -12.14 -10.92 8.06
CA TYR A 61 -11.85 -11.87 9.13
C TYR A 61 -13.12 -12.39 9.79
N ALA A 62 -14.11 -11.53 10.02
CA ALA A 62 -15.42 -11.98 10.46
C ALA A 62 -15.98 -13.04 9.50
N GLN A 63 -15.98 -12.80 8.18
CA GLN A 63 -16.44 -13.77 7.19
C GLN A 63 -15.61 -15.06 7.18
N HIS A 64 -14.29 -14.96 7.27
CA HIS A 64 -13.37 -16.09 7.37
C HIS A 64 -13.71 -17.01 8.56
N ARG A 65 -13.96 -16.42 9.74
CA ARG A 65 -14.31 -17.16 10.97
C ARG A 65 -15.69 -17.84 10.92
N HIS A 66 -16.54 -17.51 9.94
CA HIS A 66 -17.81 -18.22 9.75
C HIS A 66 -17.64 -19.56 9.01
N TYR A 67 -16.50 -19.84 8.40
CA TYR A 67 -16.25 -21.16 7.79
C TYR A 67 -15.96 -22.20 8.88
N ASP A 68 -16.66 -23.33 8.80
CA ASP A 68 -16.48 -24.45 9.74
C ASP A 68 -15.24 -25.25 9.32
N PHE A 69 -14.15 -25.07 10.06
CA PHE A 69 -12.83 -25.63 9.75
C PHE A 69 -12.85 -27.15 9.60
N ASP A 70 -13.63 -27.85 10.44
CA ASP A 70 -13.68 -29.32 10.42
C ASP A 70 -14.39 -29.88 9.19
N ARG A 71 -15.19 -29.04 8.51
CA ARG A 71 -15.89 -29.38 7.26
C ARG A 71 -15.13 -29.02 6.00
N LEU A 72 -13.97 -28.38 6.12
CA LEU A 72 -13.11 -28.06 4.99
C LEU A 72 -12.34 -29.31 4.52
N THR A 73 -12.01 -29.35 3.24
CA THR A 73 -11.04 -30.32 2.71
C THR A 73 -9.64 -30.05 3.28
N ASP A 74 -8.73 -31.03 3.22
CA ASP A 74 -7.37 -30.84 3.75
C ASP A 74 -6.61 -29.69 3.06
N ALA A 75 -6.82 -29.50 1.75
CA ALA A 75 -6.27 -28.38 1.02
C ALA A 75 -6.85 -27.04 1.50
N GLU A 76 -8.19 -26.95 1.63
CA GLU A 76 -8.84 -25.74 2.13
C GLU A 76 -8.48 -25.42 3.58
N LYS A 77 -8.19 -26.43 4.42
CA LYS A 77 -7.69 -26.21 5.79
C LYS A 77 -6.32 -25.52 5.78
N LEU A 78 -5.43 -25.92 4.89
CA LEU A 78 -4.14 -25.24 4.73
C LEU A 78 -4.34 -23.80 4.26
N SER A 79 -5.13 -23.57 3.22
CA SER A 79 -5.48 -22.23 2.75
C SER A 79 -6.15 -21.39 3.84
N TYR A 80 -6.98 -22.01 4.68
CA TYR A 80 -7.58 -21.38 5.85
C TYR A 80 -6.53 -20.85 6.80
N GLN A 81 -5.60 -21.70 7.22
CA GLN A 81 -4.56 -21.33 8.16
C GLN A 81 -3.61 -20.26 7.60
N VAL A 82 -3.22 -20.39 6.33
CA VAL A 82 -2.34 -19.41 5.66
C VAL A 82 -3.06 -18.05 5.54
N PHE A 83 -4.33 -18.06 5.17
CA PHE A 83 -5.09 -16.82 5.06
C PHE A 83 -5.38 -16.20 6.44
N GLU A 84 -5.64 -17.00 7.47
CA GLU A 84 -5.78 -16.53 8.85
C GLU A 84 -4.49 -15.85 9.31
N PHE A 85 -3.34 -16.47 9.05
CA PHE A 85 -2.03 -15.87 9.32
C PHE A 85 -1.84 -14.55 8.58
N PHE A 86 -2.22 -14.50 7.30
CA PHE A 86 -2.16 -13.27 6.51
C PHE A 86 -3.01 -12.14 7.11
N LEU A 87 -4.28 -12.40 7.46
CA LEU A 87 -5.18 -11.41 8.05
C LEU A 87 -4.70 -10.89 9.41
N GLN A 88 -4.08 -11.76 10.20
CA GLN A 88 -3.58 -11.41 11.52
C GLN A 88 -2.29 -10.58 11.45
N TYR A 89 -1.35 -10.95 10.57
CA TYR A 89 0.04 -10.51 10.66
C TYR A 89 0.67 -9.96 9.37
N LEU A 90 0.14 -10.26 8.18
CA LEU A 90 0.81 -9.92 6.90
C LEU A 90 0.07 -8.93 5.99
N PRO A 91 -0.59 -7.85 6.43
CA PRO A 91 -1.11 -6.94 5.42
C PRO A 91 -0.03 -5.96 4.94
N PHE A 92 -0.14 -5.59 3.66
CA PHE A 92 0.78 -4.74 2.91
C PHE A 92 1.15 -3.47 3.67
N GLU A 93 2.40 -3.02 3.66
CA GLU A 93 2.73 -1.69 4.23
C GLU A 93 1.80 -0.63 3.62
N PRO A 94 1.13 0.22 4.43
CA PRO A 94 1.30 0.45 5.87
C PRO A 94 0.23 -0.19 6.78
N TRP A 95 -0.18 -1.44 6.54
CA TRP A 95 -1.23 -2.14 7.30
C TRP A 95 -0.59 -2.96 8.43
N ALA A 96 -1.19 -2.95 9.62
CA ALA A 96 -0.61 -3.63 10.79
C ALA A 96 -1.17 -5.04 11.07
N GLY A 97 -2.16 -5.49 10.30
CA GLY A 97 -2.88 -6.73 10.59
C GLY A 97 -3.88 -6.53 11.71
N LEU A 98 -4.73 -7.54 11.94
CA LEU A 98 -5.64 -7.50 13.07
C LEU A 98 -4.89 -7.53 14.39
N ALA A 99 -3.82 -8.33 14.49
CA ALA A 99 -3.01 -8.42 15.70
C ALA A 99 -2.22 -7.13 15.97
N GLY A 100 -1.88 -6.35 14.93
CA GLY A 100 -1.19 -5.07 15.07
C GLY A 100 -2.10 -3.85 15.16
N GLY A 101 -3.44 -4.01 15.27
CA GLY A 101 -4.39 -2.90 15.29
C GLY A 101 -4.11 -1.85 16.38
N ASP A 102 -3.70 -2.31 17.57
CA ASP A 102 -3.29 -1.44 18.70
C ASP A 102 -1.96 -0.71 18.42
N PHE A 103 -1.16 -1.24 17.50
CA PHE A 103 0.18 -0.75 17.16
C PHE A 103 0.24 0.03 15.84
N LYS A 104 -0.90 0.30 15.18
CA LYS A 104 -0.96 0.96 13.86
C LYS A 104 -0.26 2.31 13.75
N TYR A 105 0.00 3.00 14.87
CA TYR A 105 0.72 4.27 14.90
C TYR A 105 2.21 4.16 15.28
N TYR A 106 2.68 2.95 15.61
CA TYR A 106 4.08 2.72 15.99
C TYR A 106 4.99 2.55 14.77
N ALA A 107 4.45 2.18 13.61
CA ALA A 107 5.18 2.21 12.34
C ALA A 107 5.48 3.66 11.92
N TYR A 108 6.65 3.86 11.31
CA TYR A 108 7.08 5.15 10.77
C TYR A 108 6.70 5.23 9.28
N PRO A 109 5.73 6.08 8.89
CA PRO A 109 5.30 6.17 7.50
C PRO A 109 6.36 6.82 6.60
N VAL A 110 7.44 7.35 7.19
CA VAL A 110 8.61 7.86 6.49
C VAL A 110 9.84 7.34 7.22
N CYS A 111 10.67 6.57 6.52
CA CYS A 111 12.03 6.24 6.94
C CYS A 111 12.97 6.28 5.72
N HIS A 112 14.27 6.05 5.93
CA HIS A 112 15.30 6.23 4.90
C HIS A 112 15.45 5.02 3.95
N HIS A 113 14.89 3.87 4.31
CA HIS A 113 14.95 2.65 3.49
C HIS A 113 13.56 2.24 3.01
N ASP A 114 12.56 2.35 3.89
CA ASP A 114 11.18 1.99 3.62
C ASP A 114 10.22 3.18 3.82
N GLY A 115 8.94 2.94 3.53
CA GLY A 115 7.84 3.85 3.80
C GLY A 115 7.38 4.61 2.57
N ALA A 116 6.24 5.27 2.73
CA ALA A 116 5.40 5.70 1.62
C ALA A 116 6.15 6.52 0.56
N PRO A 117 6.94 7.57 0.90
CA PRO A 117 7.63 8.32 -0.15
C PRO A 117 8.61 7.45 -0.95
N VAL A 118 9.51 6.74 -0.27
CA VAL A 118 10.56 5.94 -0.92
C VAL A 118 9.93 4.87 -1.82
N GLU A 119 8.91 4.18 -1.34
CA GLU A 119 8.19 3.15 -2.10
C GLU A 119 7.48 3.74 -3.33
N THR A 120 6.80 4.89 -3.19
CA THR A 120 6.14 5.56 -4.31
C THR A 120 7.13 6.04 -5.36
N PHE A 121 8.27 6.60 -4.95
CA PHE A 121 9.32 7.00 -5.88
C PHE A 121 9.92 5.80 -6.60
N ASN A 122 10.20 4.72 -5.88
CA ASN A 122 10.68 3.48 -6.46
C ASN A 122 9.67 2.90 -7.48
N LEU A 123 8.38 2.91 -7.15
CA LEU A 123 7.31 2.53 -8.08
C LEU A 123 7.38 3.33 -9.38
N LEU A 124 7.45 4.66 -9.27
CA LEU A 124 7.45 5.56 -10.43
C LEU A 124 8.72 5.45 -11.27
N VAL A 125 9.88 5.23 -10.66
CA VAL A 125 11.15 5.16 -11.39
C VAL A 125 11.40 3.77 -11.98
N ASN A 126 11.02 2.71 -11.27
CA ASN A 126 11.49 1.35 -11.60
C ASN A 126 10.39 0.36 -12.01
N PHE A 127 9.12 0.63 -11.69
CA PHE A 127 8.02 -0.34 -11.91
C PHE A 127 6.89 0.20 -12.80
N HIS A 128 6.76 1.51 -12.96
CA HIS A 128 5.80 2.11 -13.88
C HIS A 128 6.39 2.17 -15.28
N GLU A 129 6.20 1.12 -16.06
CA GLU A 129 6.60 1.09 -17.46
C GLU A 129 5.65 1.95 -18.33
N VAL A 130 6.19 2.66 -19.32
CA VAL A 130 5.42 3.55 -20.22
C VAL A 130 5.49 3.01 -21.66
N HIS A 131 4.57 2.10 -22.01
CA HIS A 131 4.52 1.50 -23.36
C HIS A 131 3.39 2.04 -24.23
N SER A 132 2.48 2.82 -23.65
CA SER A 132 1.29 3.34 -24.30
C SER A 132 0.90 4.73 -23.81
N LEU A 133 -0.01 5.39 -24.54
CA LEU A 133 -0.59 6.66 -24.10
C LEU A 133 -1.33 6.54 -22.77
N GLU A 134 -1.97 5.38 -22.51
CA GLU A 134 -2.66 5.14 -21.26
C GLU A 134 -1.67 5.03 -20.08
N ASP A 135 -0.53 4.38 -20.29
CA ASP A 135 0.53 4.28 -19.28
C ASP A 135 1.11 5.65 -18.96
N ALA A 136 1.35 6.47 -19.98
CA ALA A 136 1.82 7.83 -19.83
C ALA A 136 0.82 8.70 -19.05
N ASP A 137 -0.47 8.62 -19.40
CA ASP A 137 -1.54 9.31 -18.66
C ASP A 137 -1.61 8.85 -17.21
N ASN A 138 -1.44 7.55 -16.95
CA ASN A 138 -1.42 6.98 -15.61
C ASN A 138 -0.20 7.48 -14.81
N TYR A 139 0.97 7.59 -15.44
CA TYR A 139 2.18 8.14 -14.83
C TYR A 139 1.94 9.58 -14.37
N ILE A 140 1.39 10.41 -15.27
CA ILE A 140 1.07 11.81 -14.99
C ILE A 140 0.03 11.92 -13.87
N LYS A 141 -1.00 11.06 -13.85
CA LYS A 141 -1.98 11.03 -12.75
C LYS A 141 -1.34 10.72 -11.40
N ARG A 142 -0.38 9.80 -11.35
CA ARG A 142 0.36 9.49 -10.11
C ARG A 142 1.22 10.66 -9.66
N LEU A 143 1.97 11.29 -10.57
CA LEU A 143 2.72 12.52 -10.28
C LEU A 143 1.80 13.61 -9.71
N GLY A 144 0.64 13.82 -10.33
CA GLY A 144 -0.37 14.77 -9.87
C GLY A 144 -0.99 14.43 -8.50
N ALA A 145 -0.91 13.17 -8.06
CA ALA A 145 -1.39 12.73 -6.76
C ALA A 145 -0.36 12.87 -5.63
N LEU A 146 0.93 13.08 -5.95
CA LEU A 146 2.00 13.23 -4.96
C LEU A 146 1.73 14.34 -3.92
N PRO A 147 1.21 15.54 -4.28
CA PRO A 147 0.91 16.56 -3.28
C PRO A 147 -0.12 16.11 -2.23
N LYS A 148 -1.14 15.34 -2.63
CA LYS A 148 -2.12 14.77 -1.69
C LYS A 148 -1.44 13.73 -0.80
N MET A 149 -0.66 12.83 -1.39
CA MET A 149 0.09 11.80 -0.65
C MET A 149 0.94 12.43 0.45
N PHE A 150 1.78 13.42 0.11
CA PHE A 150 2.63 14.10 1.10
C PHE A 150 1.83 14.82 2.19
N LYS A 151 0.71 15.46 1.84
CA LYS A 151 -0.19 16.09 2.80
C LYS A 151 -0.79 15.06 3.79
N ASP A 152 -1.16 13.88 3.29
CA ASP A 152 -1.69 12.81 4.13
C ASP A 152 -0.63 12.23 5.08
N ILE A 153 0.58 12.00 4.56
CA ILE A 153 1.75 11.57 5.35
C ILE A 153 2.06 12.59 6.44
N GLU A 154 2.09 13.89 6.11
CA GLU A 154 2.32 14.98 7.06
C GLU A 154 1.28 14.96 8.19
N GLN A 155 -0.01 14.81 7.86
CA GLN A 155 -1.08 14.69 8.85
C GLN A 155 -0.87 13.46 9.75
N GLY A 156 -0.47 12.33 9.18
CA GLY A 156 -0.13 11.11 9.91
C GLY A 156 1.05 11.28 10.86
N LEU A 157 2.10 12.00 10.44
CA LEU A 157 3.24 12.35 11.28
C LEU A 157 2.85 13.31 12.42
N ARG A 158 2.03 14.32 12.13
CA ARG A 158 1.49 15.24 13.15
C ARG A 158 0.63 14.52 14.18
N HIS A 159 -0.18 13.55 13.75
CA HIS A 159 -0.96 12.71 14.66
C HIS A 159 -0.03 11.90 15.59
N ARG A 160 0.95 11.18 15.03
CA ARG A 160 1.96 10.44 15.80
C ARG A 160 2.74 11.32 16.76
N HIS A 161 3.08 12.54 16.35
CA HIS A 161 3.75 13.51 17.22
C HIS A 161 2.94 13.84 18.48
N LYS A 162 1.62 14.06 18.34
CA LYS A 162 0.72 14.28 19.49
C LYS A 162 0.68 13.07 20.44
N LEU A 163 0.83 11.86 19.90
CA LEU A 163 0.92 10.62 20.66
C LEU A 163 2.31 10.34 21.23
N LYS A 164 3.30 11.22 21.00
CA LYS A 164 4.72 11.02 21.36
C LYS A 164 5.38 9.83 20.65
N LEU A 165 4.90 9.50 19.45
CA LEU A 165 5.40 8.42 18.57
C LEU A 165 6.14 8.98 17.34
N SER A 166 6.84 10.11 17.49
CA SER A 166 7.64 10.67 16.38
C SER A 166 8.84 9.78 16.05
N PRO A 167 9.24 9.68 14.75
CA PRO A 167 10.50 9.08 14.38
C PRO A 167 11.70 9.76 15.08
N PRO A 168 12.83 9.05 15.29
CA PRO A 168 14.04 9.64 15.83
C PRO A 168 14.52 10.84 15.01
N LYS A 169 15.06 11.87 15.68
CA LYS A 169 15.59 13.07 15.00
C LYS A 169 16.69 12.75 13.99
N SER A 170 17.51 11.73 14.25
CA SER A 170 18.55 11.27 13.32
C SER A 170 17.94 10.75 12.02
N ALA A 171 16.89 9.94 12.09
CA ALA A 171 16.17 9.46 10.91
C ALA A 171 15.54 10.62 10.13
N LEU A 172 14.91 11.58 10.82
CA LEU A 172 14.32 12.76 10.17
C LEU A 172 15.36 13.61 9.43
N LYS A 173 16.58 13.73 9.95
CA LYS A 173 17.66 14.46 9.25
C LYS A 173 18.06 13.79 7.95
N ILE A 174 18.13 12.47 7.92
CA ILE A 174 18.45 11.69 6.72
C ILE A 174 17.36 11.91 5.66
N ILE A 175 16.10 11.72 6.05
CA ILE A 175 14.94 11.94 5.17
C ILE A 175 14.91 13.35 4.58
N ILE A 176 15.16 14.37 5.41
CA ILE A 176 15.20 15.77 4.94
C ILE A 176 16.33 15.96 3.93
N SER A 177 17.50 15.37 4.14
CA SER A 177 18.60 15.42 3.16
C SER A 177 18.17 14.77 1.85
N GLU A 178 17.68 13.53 1.88
CA GLU A 178 17.25 12.78 0.69
C GLU A 178 16.18 13.53 -0.12
N MET A 179 15.17 14.10 0.55
CA MET A 179 14.15 14.91 -0.10
C MET A 179 14.67 16.23 -0.65
N THR A 180 15.71 16.81 -0.03
CA THR A 180 16.35 18.05 -0.51
C THR A 180 17.20 17.77 -1.73
N ASP A 181 18.02 16.73 -1.68
CA ASP A 181 18.92 16.30 -2.75
C ASP A 181 18.10 15.97 -4.02
N LEU A 182 16.94 15.33 -3.86
CA LEU A 182 16.01 15.01 -4.95
C LEU A 182 15.55 16.23 -5.74
N ILE A 183 15.43 17.40 -5.11
CA ILE A 183 14.94 18.64 -5.74
C ILE A 183 16.05 19.66 -6.03
N GLU A 184 17.23 19.50 -5.45
CA GLU A 184 18.33 20.48 -5.52
C GLU A 184 18.81 20.68 -6.96
N ASP A 185 18.89 19.59 -7.72
CA ASP A 185 19.44 19.55 -9.07
C ASP A 185 18.48 20.05 -10.18
N GLY A 186 17.25 20.43 -9.79
CA GLY A 186 16.18 20.86 -10.70
C GLY A 186 15.46 19.70 -11.40
N PHE A 187 14.23 19.95 -11.87
CA PHE A 187 13.37 18.89 -12.41
C PHE A 187 13.91 18.25 -13.69
N GLN A 188 14.75 18.95 -14.46
CA GLN A 188 15.31 18.45 -15.72
C GLN A 188 16.25 17.26 -15.53
N LYS A 189 16.82 17.10 -14.34
CA LYS A 189 17.68 15.96 -13.98
C LYS A 189 16.95 14.91 -13.14
N SER A 190 15.66 15.09 -12.92
CA SER A 190 14.88 14.19 -12.07
C SER A 190 14.75 12.82 -12.73
N GLU A 191 15.01 11.76 -11.97
CA GLU A 191 14.78 10.38 -12.42
C GLU A 191 13.32 10.16 -12.87
N LEU A 192 12.37 10.86 -12.23
CA LEU A 192 10.96 10.83 -12.62
C LEU A 192 10.72 11.32 -14.05
N LEU A 193 11.50 12.30 -14.51
CA LEU A 193 11.40 12.79 -15.88
C LEU A 193 12.15 11.85 -16.83
N THR A 194 13.38 11.47 -16.49
CA THR A 194 14.21 10.65 -17.39
C THR A 194 13.62 9.27 -17.61
N THR A 195 12.96 8.66 -16.62
CA THR A 195 12.26 7.39 -16.78
C THR A 195 11.02 7.54 -17.67
N PHE A 196 10.30 8.65 -17.56
CA PHE A 196 9.11 8.90 -18.38
C PHE A 196 9.44 9.10 -19.87
N GLU A 197 10.64 9.59 -20.19
CA GLU A 197 11.09 9.84 -21.57
C GLU A 197 11.67 8.61 -22.29
N GLN A 198 11.93 7.52 -21.57
CA GLN A 198 12.46 6.26 -22.13
C GLN A 198 11.37 5.42 -22.81
#